data_AF-A0A7S4K0Z5-F1
#
_entry.id   AF-A0A7S4K0Z5-F1
#
_cell.length_a   1.000
_cell.length_b   1.000
_cell.length_c   1.000
_cell.angle_alpha   90.00
_cell.angle_beta   90.00
_cell.angle_gamma   90.00
#
_symmetry.space_group_name_H-M   'P 1'
#
loop_
_entity.id
_entity.type
_entity.pdbx_description
1 polymer ?
#
loop_
_entity_poly.entity_id
_entity_poly.type
_entity_poly.pdbx_seq_one_letter_code
_entity_poly.pdbx_strand_id
1 'polypeptide(L)'
;NNNRHNNNRHNRRRRPRVFLAVFAGPLESRRRSAFRRLCSSPFPTPSNSTLHHYASLNLVRWKFFVGLPEGKDDADRLDMHEQGMKFSSHASETARALRREAMWHGDVRVGNYRDHYATTTHKLMDALEYGSRRRRTRTRRRTKRRKRRRRTDGAGDGGDES
;
A
#
# COMPACT_ATOMS: atom_id res chain seq x y z
N ASN A 1 -20.36 14.25 26.76
CA ASN A 1 -20.04 13.15 25.80
C ASN A 1 -18.92 13.48 24.79
N ASN A 2 -18.06 14.50 25.03
CA ASN A 2 -17.11 15.03 24.03
C ASN A 2 -15.75 14.30 23.94
N ASN A 3 -15.42 13.40 24.87
CA ASN A 3 -14.11 12.74 24.90
C ASN A 3 -13.91 11.64 23.84
N ARG A 4 -14.99 11.07 23.28
CA ARG A 4 -14.86 9.99 22.27
C ARG A 4 -14.35 10.47 20.91
N HIS A 5 -14.62 11.73 20.54
CA HIS A 5 -14.22 12.25 19.23
C HIS A 5 -12.73 12.63 19.14
N ASN A 6 -12.10 13.04 20.26
CA ASN A 6 -10.67 13.39 20.27
C ASN A 6 -9.75 12.16 20.19
N ASN A 7 -10.12 11.03 20.80
CA ASN A 7 -9.31 9.81 20.76
C ASN A 7 -9.20 9.21 19.34
N ASN A 8 -10.27 9.29 18.54
CA ASN A 8 -10.24 8.81 17.15
C ASN A 8 -9.30 9.63 16.24
N ARG A 9 -9.13 10.94 16.50
CA ARG A 9 -8.19 11.78 15.74
C ARG A 9 -6.73 11.48 16.08
N HIS A 10 -6.42 11.08 17.31
CA HIS A 10 -5.07 10.67 17.70
C HIS A 10 -4.67 9.30 17.14
N ASN A 11 -5.60 8.33 17.08
CA ASN A 11 -5.31 7.00 16.53
C ASN A 11 -5.02 7.00 15.02
N ARG A 12 -5.67 7.87 14.23
CA ARG A 12 -5.40 8.02 12.78
C ARG A 12 -3.97 8.50 12.46
N ARG A 13 -3.25 9.05 13.43
CA ARG A 13 -1.87 9.54 13.26
C ARG A 13 -0.81 8.52 13.68
N ARG A 14 -1.18 7.48 14.41
CA ARG A 14 -0.26 6.42 14.87
C ARG A 14 0.14 5.52 13.70
N ARG A 15 1.40 5.06 13.71
CA ARG A 15 1.83 4.02 12.78
C ARG A 15 1.12 2.72 13.18
N PRO A 16 0.73 1.87 12.23
CA PRO A 16 0.27 0.54 12.58
C PRO A 16 1.34 -0.19 13.38
N ARG A 17 0.93 -0.99 14.36
CA ARG A 17 1.84 -1.89 15.09
C ARG A 17 2.24 -3.07 14.21
N VAL A 18 1.30 -3.54 13.38
CA VAL A 18 1.49 -4.68 12.48
C VAL A 18 1.12 -4.26 11.06
N PHE A 19 2.00 -4.59 10.12
CA PHE A 19 1.71 -4.48 8.69
C PHE A 19 1.63 -5.88 8.09
N LEU A 20 0.50 -6.22 7.48
CA LEU A 20 0.31 -7.48 6.77
C LEU A 20 0.54 -7.26 5.27
N ALA A 21 1.64 -7.78 4.76
CA ALA A 21 1.88 -7.88 3.32
C ALA A 21 1.23 -9.16 2.81
N VAL A 22 0.21 -9.04 1.95
CA VAL A 22 -0.51 -10.19 1.41
C VAL A 22 -0.08 -10.39 -0.04
N PHE A 23 0.65 -11.46 -0.32
CA PHE A 23 1.00 -11.81 -1.69
C PHE A 23 -0.21 -12.49 -2.33
N ALA A 24 -0.62 -11.96 -3.47
CA ALA A 24 -1.73 -12.50 -4.24
C ALA A 24 -1.35 -12.54 -5.72
N GLY A 25 -1.97 -13.46 -6.45
CA GLY A 25 -1.85 -13.54 -7.90
C GLY A 25 -2.81 -12.57 -8.63
N PRO A 26 -2.56 -12.27 -9.91
CA PRO A 26 -3.34 -11.29 -10.67
C PRO A 26 -4.81 -11.70 -10.80
N LEU A 27 -5.07 -13.00 -10.96
CA LEU A 27 -6.41 -13.58 -11.18
C LEU A 27 -7.18 -13.88 -9.88
N GLU A 28 -6.62 -13.58 -8.71
CA GLU A 28 -7.21 -13.95 -7.41
C GLU A 28 -8.20 -12.93 -6.84
N SER A 29 -8.98 -12.26 -7.69
CA SER A 29 -9.93 -11.21 -7.28
C SER A 29 -10.90 -11.69 -6.20
N ARG A 30 -11.42 -12.92 -6.32
CA ARG A 30 -12.30 -13.54 -5.32
C ARG A 30 -11.64 -13.72 -3.95
N ARG A 31 -10.37 -14.15 -3.91
CA ARG A 31 -9.62 -14.32 -2.65
C ARG A 31 -9.34 -12.97 -2.00
N ARG A 32 -8.96 -11.96 -2.79
CA ARG A 32 -8.77 -10.59 -2.29
C ARG A 32 -10.06 -10.01 -1.70
N SER A 33 -11.20 -10.21 -2.37
CA SER A 33 -12.51 -9.79 -1.87
C SER A 33 -12.93 -10.54 -0.60
N ALA A 34 -12.63 -11.83 -0.49
CA ALA A 34 -12.86 -12.58 0.75
C ALA A 34 -12.02 -12.04 1.91
N PHE A 35 -10.73 -11.78 1.70
CA PHE A 35 -9.84 -11.22 2.71
C PHE A 35 -10.25 -9.79 3.12
N ARG A 36 -10.70 -8.95 2.18
CA ARG A 36 -11.31 -7.65 2.48
C ARG A 36 -12.47 -7.76 3.45
N ARG A 37 -13.36 -8.75 3.28
CA ARG A 37 -14.48 -8.97 4.19
C ARG A 37 -14.00 -9.33 5.60
N LEU A 38 -12.94 -10.13 5.73
CA LEU A 38 -12.34 -10.44 7.04
C LEU A 38 -11.77 -9.19 7.73
N CYS A 39 -11.22 -8.26 6.94
CA CYS A 39 -10.57 -7.05 7.47
C CYS A 39 -11.52 -5.86 7.68
N SER A 40 -12.63 -5.81 6.94
CA SER A 40 -13.48 -4.62 6.80
C SER A 40 -14.96 -4.88 7.07
N SER A 41 -15.35 -6.08 7.51
CA SER A 41 -16.78 -6.38 7.77
C SER A 41 -17.33 -5.53 8.92
N PRO A 42 -18.42 -4.76 8.69
CA PRO A 42 -19.11 -4.04 9.75
C PRO A 42 -19.90 -4.98 10.68
N PHE A 43 -20.10 -6.23 10.28
CA PHE A 43 -20.73 -7.28 11.09
C PHE A 43 -19.64 -8.27 11.52
N PRO A 44 -19.04 -8.07 12.70
CA PRO A 44 -18.11 -9.04 13.26
C PRO A 44 -18.90 -10.29 13.65
N THR A 45 -18.76 -11.39 12.89
CA THR A 45 -19.06 -12.71 13.45
C THR A 45 -18.05 -12.98 14.57
N PRO A 46 -18.37 -13.80 15.59
CA PRO A 46 -17.47 -14.07 16.71
C PRO A 46 -16.06 -14.53 16.28
N SER A 47 -15.94 -15.23 15.14
CA SER A 47 -14.68 -15.64 14.51
C SER A 47 -13.92 -14.55 13.72
N ASN A 48 -14.58 -13.48 13.28
CA ASN A 48 -14.00 -12.42 12.43
C ASN A 48 -13.82 -11.08 13.16
N SER A 49 -14.12 -11.04 14.46
CA SER A 49 -14.17 -9.81 15.25
C SER A 49 -12.80 -9.16 15.47
N THR A 50 -11.73 -9.96 15.56
CA THR A 50 -10.44 -9.48 16.06
C THR A 50 -9.66 -8.65 15.05
N LEU A 51 -9.57 -9.10 13.79
CA LEU A 51 -8.77 -8.40 12.77
C LEU A 51 -9.42 -7.08 12.35
N HIS A 52 -10.73 -7.07 12.16
CA HIS A 52 -11.51 -5.86 11.90
C HIS A 52 -11.38 -4.86 13.05
N HIS A 53 -11.49 -5.32 14.31
CA HIS A 53 -11.30 -4.48 15.48
C HIS A 53 -9.91 -3.82 15.47
N TYR A 54 -8.83 -4.58 15.24
CA TYR A 54 -7.48 -4.02 15.18
C TYR A 54 -7.23 -3.10 13.97
N ALA A 55 -7.86 -3.37 12.83
CA ALA A 55 -7.83 -2.49 11.67
C ALA A 55 -8.53 -1.15 11.95
N SER A 56 -9.70 -1.19 12.61
CA SER A 56 -10.46 0.02 12.99
C SER A 56 -9.69 0.92 13.97
N LEU A 57 -8.91 0.32 14.86
CA LEU A 57 -8.01 1.02 15.79
C LEU A 57 -6.70 1.48 15.13
N ASN A 58 -6.51 1.23 13.84
CA ASN A 58 -5.27 1.50 13.08
C ASN A 58 -4.04 0.81 13.71
N LEU A 59 -4.24 -0.34 14.37
CA LEU A 59 -3.18 -1.19 14.92
C LEU A 59 -2.64 -2.15 13.85
N VAL A 60 -3.52 -2.61 12.96
CA VAL A 60 -3.16 -3.44 11.80
C VAL A 60 -3.43 -2.63 10.53
N ARG A 61 -2.48 -2.62 9.62
CA ARG A 61 -2.69 -2.21 8.23
C ARG A 61 -2.27 -3.35 7.32
N TRP A 62 -2.87 -3.43 6.14
CA TRP A 62 -2.57 -4.48 5.20
C TRP A 62 -2.59 -3.93 3.77
N LYS A 63 -1.93 -4.64 2.86
CA LYS A 63 -1.95 -4.34 1.43
C LYS A 63 -1.65 -5.61 0.62
N PHE A 64 -2.34 -5.79 -0.50
CA PHE A 64 -2.01 -6.80 -1.49
C PHE A 64 -0.82 -6.37 -2.34
N PHE A 65 0.09 -7.29 -2.62
CA PHE A 65 1.19 -7.12 -3.55
C PHE A 65 1.02 -8.12 -4.68
N VAL A 66 0.84 -7.58 -5.88
CA VAL A 66 0.46 -8.33 -7.09
C VAL A 66 1.37 -7.89 -8.22
N GLY A 67 1.90 -8.83 -8.98
CA GLY A 67 2.65 -8.53 -10.21
C GLY A 67 1.71 -8.32 -11.39
N LEU A 68 2.27 -8.09 -12.57
CA LEU A 68 1.53 -8.08 -13.82
C LEU A 68 1.26 -9.52 -14.27
N PRO A 69 0.06 -9.83 -14.78
CA PRO A 69 -0.20 -11.13 -15.39
C PRO A 69 0.78 -11.42 -16.52
N GLU A 70 1.19 -12.68 -16.62
CA GLU A 70 1.93 -13.21 -17.75
C GLU A 70 0.96 -13.60 -18.87
N GLY A 71 1.36 -13.29 -20.10
CA GLY A 71 0.69 -13.81 -21.29
C GLY A 71 1.10 -15.26 -21.52
N LYS A 72 0.32 -15.97 -22.34
CA LYS A 72 0.58 -17.36 -22.71
C LYS A 72 1.98 -17.54 -23.31
N ASP A 73 2.40 -16.63 -24.18
CA ASP A 73 3.70 -16.70 -24.86
C ASP A 73 4.92 -16.52 -23.91
N ASP A 74 4.73 -15.82 -22.78
CA ASP A 74 5.78 -15.67 -21.76
C ASP A 74 5.86 -16.91 -20.87
N ALA A 75 4.72 -17.57 -20.65
CA ALA A 75 4.60 -18.79 -19.86
C ALA A 75 5.17 -20.02 -20.59
N ASP A 76 4.91 -20.13 -21.89
CA ASP A 76 5.40 -21.23 -22.73
C ASP A 76 6.94 -21.20 -22.88
N ARG A 77 7.59 -20.07 -22.58
CA ARG A 77 9.07 -19.96 -22.51
C ARG A 77 9.64 -20.43 -21.19
N LEU A 78 8.80 -20.57 -20.17
CA LEU A 78 9.12 -21.04 -18.83
C LEU A 78 8.54 -22.46 -18.66
N ASP A 79 9.00 -23.39 -19.51
CA ASP A 79 8.64 -24.82 -19.56
C ASP A 79 8.72 -25.60 -18.23
N MET A 80 9.06 -24.96 -17.10
CA MET A 80 9.41 -25.63 -15.84
C MET A 80 8.59 -25.23 -14.62
N HIS A 81 7.56 -24.38 -14.72
CA HIS A 81 6.89 -23.85 -13.51
C HIS A 81 5.36 -23.91 -13.52
N GLU A 82 4.80 -25.07 -13.87
CA GLU A 82 3.37 -25.42 -13.75
C GLU A 82 2.83 -25.52 -12.31
N GLN A 83 3.59 -25.18 -11.28
CA GLN A 83 3.08 -25.23 -9.90
C GLN A 83 2.21 -24.00 -9.57
N GLY A 84 0.94 -24.06 -9.97
CA GLY A 84 -0.15 -23.23 -9.42
C GLY A 84 -0.32 -21.84 -10.04
N MET A 85 0.39 -21.57 -11.14
CA MET A 85 0.34 -20.30 -11.85
C MET A 85 -0.78 -20.30 -12.88
N LYS A 86 -1.82 -19.48 -12.65
CA LYS A 86 -2.92 -19.33 -13.61
C LYS A 86 -2.51 -18.30 -14.67
N PHE A 87 -2.25 -18.78 -15.88
CA PHE A 87 -2.04 -17.93 -17.04
C PHE A 87 -3.31 -17.14 -17.38
N SER A 88 -3.13 -15.95 -17.96
CA SER A 88 -4.24 -15.19 -18.51
C SER A 88 -4.07 -15.08 -20.02
N SER A 89 -5.01 -15.66 -20.78
CA SER A 89 -5.16 -15.40 -22.21
C SER A 89 -5.37 -13.90 -22.51
N HIS A 90 -5.76 -13.11 -21.50
CA HIS A 90 -5.99 -11.68 -21.60
C HIS A 90 -5.17 -10.90 -20.56
N ALA A 91 -3.84 -11.08 -20.59
CA ALA A 91 -2.92 -10.44 -19.66
C ALA A 91 -3.07 -8.90 -19.64
N SER A 92 -3.22 -8.25 -20.80
CA SER A 92 -3.42 -6.79 -20.89
C SER A 92 -4.70 -6.34 -20.19
N GLU A 93 -5.82 -7.05 -20.42
CA GLU A 93 -7.10 -6.73 -19.79
C GLU A 93 -7.06 -6.97 -18.28
N THR A 94 -6.45 -8.09 -17.87
CA THR A 94 -6.26 -8.44 -16.46
C THR A 94 -5.42 -7.38 -15.74
N ALA A 95 -4.36 -6.87 -16.37
CA ALA A 95 -3.54 -5.78 -15.84
C ALA A 95 -4.35 -4.48 -15.67
N ARG A 96 -5.21 -4.15 -16.65
CA ARG A 96 -6.12 -2.99 -16.54
C ARG A 96 -7.12 -3.17 -15.40
N ALA A 97 -7.71 -4.36 -15.27
CA ALA A 97 -8.65 -4.67 -14.19
C ALA A 97 -7.99 -4.55 -12.81
N LEU A 98 -6.76 -5.04 -12.65
CA LEU A 98 -5.98 -4.89 -11.42
C LEU A 98 -5.68 -3.43 -11.08
N ARG A 99 -5.33 -2.60 -12.07
CA ARG A 99 -5.11 -1.17 -11.84
C ARG A 99 -6.39 -0.46 -11.42
N ARG A 100 -7.53 -0.80 -12.01
CA ARG A 100 -8.85 -0.29 -11.58
C ARG A 100 -9.18 -0.74 -10.15
N GLU A 101 -8.96 -2.01 -9.82
CA GLU A 101 -9.14 -2.54 -8.46
C GLU A 101 -8.25 -1.80 -7.44
N ALA A 102 -6.98 -1.58 -7.79
CA ALA A 102 -6.03 -0.85 -6.96
C ALA A 102 -6.47 0.60 -6.70
N MET A 103 -7.05 1.25 -7.72
CA MET A 103 -7.61 2.60 -7.60
C MET A 103 -8.87 2.62 -6.73
N TRP A 104 -9.78 1.66 -6.93
CA TRP A 104 -11.06 1.59 -6.22
C TRP A 104 -10.88 1.30 -4.72
N HIS A 105 -10.04 0.32 -4.38
CA HIS A 105 -9.89 -0.10 -2.99
C HIS A 105 -8.70 0.55 -2.27
N GLY A 106 -7.69 1.05 -2.99
CA GLY A 106 -6.47 1.61 -2.40
C GLY A 106 -5.57 0.60 -1.67
N ASP A 107 -5.97 -0.67 -1.66
CA ASP A 107 -5.36 -1.77 -0.90
C ASP A 107 -4.55 -2.74 -1.76
N VAL A 108 -4.49 -2.51 -3.08
CA VAL A 108 -3.62 -3.27 -4.00
C VAL A 108 -2.41 -2.42 -4.39
N ARG A 109 -1.23 -3.03 -4.41
CA ARG A 109 -0.03 -2.52 -5.05
C ARG A 109 0.28 -3.42 -6.23
N VAL A 110 0.28 -2.83 -7.42
CA VAL A 110 0.65 -3.53 -8.66
C VAL A 110 2.13 -3.22 -8.92
N GLY A 111 2.96 -4.26 -8.90
CA GLY A 111 4.39 -4.16 -9.21
C GLY A 111 4.66 -4.08 -10.71
N ASN A 112 5.85 -3.59 -11.07
CA ASN A 112 6.34 -3.57 -12.46
C ASN A 112 7.15 -4.84 -12.78
N TYR A 113 6.74 -5.98 -12.25
CA TYR A 113 7.32 -7.29 -12.53
C TYR A 113 6.20 -8.24 -12.95
N ARG A 114 6.53 -9.24 -13.78
CA ARG A 114 5.61 -10.32 -14.10
C ARG A 114 5.32 -11.12 -12.83
N ASP A 115 4.10 -11.57 -12.65
CA ASP A 115 3.68 -12.27 -11.45
C ASP A 115 3.94 -13.77 -11.62
N HIS A 116 5.14 -14.22 -11.25
CA HIS A 116 5.53 -15.63 -11.21
C HIS A 116 6.27 -16.03 -9.94
N TYR A 117 6.31 -17.33 -9.61
CA TYR A 117 6.95 -17.81 -8.37
C TYR A 117 8.40 -17.31 -8.23
N ALA A 118 9.18 -17.32 -9.31
CA ALA A 118 10.56 -16.81 -9.27
C ALA A 118 10.66 -15.29 -9.02
N THR A 119 9.58 -14.51 -9.20
CA THR A 119 9.50 -13.08 -8.80
C THR A 119 8.93 -12.85 -7.41
N THR A 120 8.72 -13.90 -6.60
CA THR A 120 8.26 -13.73 -5.21
C THR A 120 9.21 -12.82 -4.41
N THR A 121 10.51 -12.87 -4.70
CA THR A 121 11.50 -11.95 -4.14
C THR A 121 11.21 -10.49 -4.49
N HIS A 122 10.79 -10.18 -5.72
CA HIS A 122 10.37 -8.82 -6.10
C HIS A 122 9.12 -8.38 -5.33
N LYS A 123 8.14 -9.26 -5.12
CA LYS A 123 6.97 -8.97 -4.26
C LYS A 123 7.38 -8.65 -2.83
N LEU A 124 8.31 -9.44 -2.28
CA LEU A 124 8.85 -9.22 -0.95
C LEU A 124 9.57 -7.89 -0.83
N MET A 125 10.42 -7.54 -1.79
CA MET A 125 11.13 -6.26 -1.79
C MET A 125 10.14 -5.08 -1.89
N ASP A 126 9.12 -5.18 -2.73
CA ASP A 126 8.07 -4.15 -2.84
C ASP A 126 7.27 -3.97 -1.53
N ALA A 127 7.03 -5.08 -0.82
CA ALA A 127 6.39 -5.08 0.49
C ALA A 127 7.25 -4.46 1.58
N LEU A 128 8.53 -4.83 1.64
CA LEU A 128 9.49 -4.24 2.57
C LEU A 128 9.66 -2.74 2.29
N GLU A 129 9.72 -2.33 1.03
CA GLU A 129 9.80 -0.92 0.66
C GLU A 129 8.54 -0.16 1.10
N TYR A 130 7.35 -0.72 0.87
CA TYR A 130 6.09 -0.12 1.33
C TYR A 130 6.02 0.01 2.86
N GLY A 131 6.37 -1.05 3.59
CA GLY A 131 6.35 -1.09 5.05
C GLY A 131 7.41 -0.17 5.68
N SER A 132 8.59 -0.08 5.05
CA SER A 132 9.71 0.74 5.52
C SER A 132 9.62 2.22 5.16
N ARG A 133 8.77 2.61 4.20
CA ARG A 133 8.47 4.01 3.85
C ARG A 133 7.94 4.77 5.08
N ARG A 134 8.87 5.21 5.93
CA ARG A 134 8.67 6.24 6.96
C ARG A 134 7.96 7.38 6.24
N ARG A 135 6.94 7.99 6.87
CA ARG A 135 6.38 9.30 6.47
C ARG A 135 7.53 10.33 6.29
N ARG A 136 8.22 10.31 5.15
CA ARG A 136 9.27 11.28 4.75
C ARG A 136 8.67 12.64 4.40
N THR A 137 7.37 12.82 4.63
CA THR A 137 6.60 14.03 4.31
C THR A 137 6.62 15.11 5.40
N ARG A 138 7.19 14.86 6.59
CA ARG A 138 7.30 15.92 7.64
C ARG A 138 8.67 16.59 7.73
N THR A 139 9.76 15.90 7.43
CA THR A 139 11.11 16.48 7.52
C THR A 139 11.44 17.40 6.35
N ARG A 140 11.04 17.06 5.11
CA ARG A 140 11.27 17.92 3.93
C ARG A 140 10.46 19.23 3.94
N ARG A 141 9.27 19.26 4.56
CA ARG A 141 8.48 20.50 4.71
C ARG A 141 9.03 21.43 5.81
N ARG A 142 9.65 20.89 6.86
CA ARG A 142 10.29 21.70 7.92
C ARG A 142 11.59 22.35 7.44
N THR A 143 12.41 21.64 6.66
CA THR A 143 13.65 22.22 6.11
C THR A 143 13.40 23.26 5.02
N LYS A 144 12.42 23.04 4.12
CA LYS A 144 12.04 24.07 3.13
C LYS A 144 11.46 25.33 3.77
N ARG A 145 10.66 25.21 4.84
CA ARG A 145 10.07 26.37 5.54
C ARG A 145 11.10 27.15 6.36
N ARG A 146 12.11 26.46 6.93
CA ARG A 146 13.23 27.10 7.66
C ARG A 146 14.21 27.81 6.70
N LYS A 147 14.43 27.27 5.49
CA LYS A 147 15.21 27.94 4.44
C LYS A 147 14.52 29.17 3.84
N ARG A 148 13.17 29.20 3.80
CA ARG A 148 12.41 30.37 3.34
C ARG A 148 12.41 31.52 4.34
N ARG A 149 12.28 31.25 5.65
CA ARG A 149 12.36 32.30 6.69
C ARG A 149 13.74 32.97 6.76
N ARG A 150 14.82 32.20 6.64
CA ARG A 150 16.18 32.78 6.60
C ARG A 150 16.46 33.66 5.38
N ARG A 151 15.63 33.63 4.33
CA ARG A 151 15.76 34.53 3.18
C ARG A 151 14.92 35.79 3.30
N THR A 152 13.87 35.78 4.11
CA THR A 152 13.03 36.97 4.36
C THR A 152 13.59 37.82 5.49
N ASP A 153 14.29 37.19 6.44
CA ASP A 153 14.80 37.87 7.64
C ASP A 153 16.25 38.36 7.47
N GLY A 154 16.82 38.24 6.25
CA GLY A 154 18.18 38.67 5.91
C GLY A 154 18.24 39.70 4.76
N ALA A 155 17.10 40.33 4.45
CA ALA A 155 16.98 41.37 3.42
C ALA A 155 16.53 42.71 4.04
N GLY A 156 17.03 42.99 5.25
CA GLY A 156 16.75 44.22 5.98
C GLY A 156 17.96 44.57 6.84
N ASP A 157 19.08 44.90 6.18
CA ASP A 157 20.08 45.81 6.75
C ASP A 157 20.98 46.36 5.64
N GLY A 158 21.22 47.66 5.68
CA GLY A 158 21.84 48.46 4.62
C GLY A 158 20.82 49.46 4.08
N GLY A 159 20.64 50.65 4.64
CA GLY A 159 21.57 51.47 5.39
C GLY A 159 21.49 52.85 4.74
N ASP A 160 20.84 53.80 5.43
CA ASP A 160 21.01 55.23 5.18
C ASP A 160 22.48 55.59 5.40
N GLU A 161 23.01 56.46 4.54
CA GLU A 161 23.95 57.57 4.83
C GLU A 161 24.77 57.93 3.59
N SER A 162 24.35 58.98 2.88
CA SER A 162 25.12 60.11 2.32
C SER A 162 24.38 60.75 1.14
#